data_AF-A0AAD4ZYE1-F1
#
_entry.id   AF-A0AAD4ZYE1-F1
#
_cell.length_a   1.000
_cell.length_b   1.000
_cell.length_c   1.000
_cell.angle_alpha   90.00
_cell.angle_beta   90.00
_cell.angle_gamma   90.00
#
_symmetry.space_group_name_H-M   'P 1'
#
loop_
_entity.id
_entity.type
_entity.pdbx_description
1 polymer ?
#
loop_
_entity_poly.entity_id
_entity_poly.type
_entity_poly.pdbx_seq_one_letter_code
_entity_poly.pdbx_strand_id
1 'polypeptide(L)'
;MSNLNKPKCGDQGVLNGYFSDWATSDIRKHLPFIYNMSSIAIYTYLPAFKQYGSNAKVVHFLGKTKPWSYTYDPNQRRVQGDVQEASSHPGYLLEWWSLYSSCVLPLKQQQELADQPSEFTVQEEFQPQALPGLPPLSSAERKQRWEQGQADYMGMDSFDNIEKKLSAFLK
;
A
#
# COMPACT_ATOMS: atom_id res chain seq x y z
N MET A 1 3.73 31.43 21.76
CA MET A 1 2.69 31.47 20.71
C MET A 1 3.30 30.98 19.40
N SER A 2 2.74 29.88 18.89
CA SER A 2 2.74 29.37 17.49
C SER A 2 3.99 29.51 16.61
N ASN A 3 4.79 28.44 16.55
CA ASN A 3 5.50 28.04 15.33
C ASN A 3 4.65 26.97 14.63
N LEU A 4 3.66 27.39 13.81
CA LEU A 4 2.70 26.49 13.16
C LEU A 4 2.73 26.58 11.63
N ASN A 5 3.87 26.92 11.01
CA ASN A 5 4.02 26.92 9.56
C ASN A 5 5.27 26.14 9.12
N LYS A 6 5.41 24.90 9.60
CA LYS A 6 6.22 23.91 8.87
C LYS A 6 5.29 23.22 7.88
N PRO A 7 5.54 23.27 6.56
CA PRO A 7 4.80 22.44 5.62
C PRO A 7 5.00 20.99 6.06
N LYS A 8 3.90 20.27 6.28
CA LYS A 8 3.98 18.82 6.49
C LYS A 8 4.52 18.25 5.19
N CYS A 9 5.76 17.75 5.21
CA CYS A 9 6.36 17.13 4.03
C CYS A 9 5.55 15.88 3.66
N GLY A 10 5.09 15.78 2.41
CA GLY A 10 4.23 14.70 1.92
C GLY A 10 2.98 15.20 1.18
N ASP A 11 2.21 14.26 0.64
CA ASP A 11 0.98 14.50 -0.11
C ASP A 11 -0.07 15.26 0.72
N GLN A 12 -0.23 14.90 2.01
CA GLN A 12 -1.19 15.55 2.90
C GLN A 12 -0.94 17.07 3.03
N GLY A 13 0.33 17.50 3.04
CA GLY A 13 0.67 18.93 3.11
C GLY A 13 0.35 19.67 1.82
N VAL A 14 0.66 19.07 0.67
CA VAL A 14 0.37 19.64 -0.65
C VAL A 14 -1.13 19.75 -0.87
N LEU A 15 -1.88 18.68 -0.58
CA LEU A 15 -3.33 18.64 -0.75
C LEU A 15 -4.03 19.63 0.18
N ASN A 16 -3.61 19.75 1.45
CA ASN A 16 -4.18 20.73 2.36
C ASN A 16 -3.80 22.18 1.99
N GLY A 17 -2.67 22.39 1.31
CA GLY A 17 -2.34 23.70 0.75
C GLY A 17 -3.24 24.08 -0.42
N TYR A 18 -3.51 23.13 -1.32
CA TYR A 18 -4.40 23.33 -2.46
C TYR A 18 -5.87 23.49 -2.02
N PHE A 19 -6.38 22.55 -1.21
CA PHE A 19 -7.73 22.56 -0.62
C PHE A 19 -7.74 23.28 0.74
N SER A 20 -7.18 24.49 0.79
CA SER A 20 -6.96 25.24 2.03
C SER A 20 -8.24 25.65 2.77
N ASP A 21 -9.38 25.68 2.07
CA ASP A 21 -10.68 26.05 2.62
C ASP A 21 -11.47 24.85 3.19
N TRP A 22 -10.92 23.64 3.09
CA TRP A 22 -11.58 22.40 3.56
C TRP A 22 -12.08 22.55 5.00
N ALA A 23 -11.29 23.14 5.90
CA ALA A 23 -11.62 23.26 7.31
C ALA A 23 -12.81 24.21 7.62
N THR A 24 -13.15 25.15 6.74
CA THR A 24 -14.07 26.26 7.07
C THR A 24 -15.26 26.43 6.11
N SER A 25 -15.22 25.84 4.91
CA SER A 25 -16.22 26.15 3.87
C SER A 25 -17.50 25.30 3.95
N ASP A 26 -17.42 23.99 3.68
CA ASP A 26 -18.60 23.14 3.49
C ASP A 26 -18.48 21.85 4.33
N ILE A 27 -19.36 21.73 5.32
CA ILE A 27 -19.41 20.57 6.22
C ILE A 27 -19.67 19.25 5.47
N ARG A 28 -20.30 19.29 4.27
CA ARG A 28 -20.52 18.08 3.47
C ARG A 28 -19.23 17.51 2.89
N LYS A 29 -18.16 18.31 2.82
CA LYS A 29 -16.80 17.86 2.44
C LYS A 29 -16.02 17.31 3.64
N HIS A 30 -16.58 17.41 4.86
CA HIS A 30 -15.99 16.82 6.06
C HIS A 30 -16.48 15.40 6.18
N LEU A 31 -15.68 14.48 5.67
CA LEU A 31 -15.96 13.07 5.81
C LEU A 31 -16.00 12.71 7.32
N PRO A 32 -17.07 12.04 7.79
CA PRO A 32 -17.13 11.61 9.18
C PRO A 32 -15.94 10.74 9.56
N PHE A 33 -15.45 10.89 10.78
CA PHE A 33 -14.23 10.24 11.27
C PHE A 33 -14.21 8.71 11.06
N ILE A 34 -15.37 8.05 11.11
CA ILE A 34 -15.52 6.60 10.89
C ILE A 34 -15.09 6.10 9.50
N TYR A 35 -14.99 6.98 8.50
CA TYR A 35 -14.54 6.63 7.13
C TYR A 35 -13.05 6.88 6.89
N ASN A 36 -12.32 7.38 7.89
CA ASN A 36 -10.86 7.45 7.87
C ASN A 36 -10.36 7.38 9.31
N MET A 37 -10.76 6.32 10.02
CA MET A 37 -10.45 6.19 11.43
C MET A 37 -9.01 5.72 11.59
N SER A 38 -8.17 6.57 12.17
CA SER A 38 -6.82 6.17 12.54
C SER A 38 -6.86 5.09 13.61
N SER A 39 -6.12 4.01 13.40
CA SER A 39 -5.99 2.94 14.38
C SER A 39 -5.23 3.38 15.64
N ILE A 40 -4.43 4.44 15.56
CA ILE A 40 -3.75 5.09 16.69
C ILE A 40 -4.67 6.09 17.41
N ALA A 41 -5.86 6.40 16.87
CA ALA A 41 -6.80 7.32 17.51
C ALA A 41 -7.25 6.85 18.91
N ILE A 42 -7.04 5.57 19.23
CA ILE A 42 -7.29 5.02 20.57
C ILE A 42 -6.36 5.63 21.60
N TYR A 43 -5.11 5.85 21.21
CA TYR A 43 -4.11 6.44 22.09
C TYR A 43 -4.38 7.94 22.30
N THR A 44 -4.86 8.66 21.28
CA THR A 44 -5.04 10.12 21.31
C THR A 44 -6.44 10.58 21.67
N TYR A 45 -7.49 9.78 21.44
CA TYR A 45 -8.88 10.18 21.61
C TYR A 45 -9.81 8.99 21.99
N LEU A 46 -9.40 8.24 23.02
CA LEU A 46 -10.09 7.06 23.54
C LEU A 46 -11.61 7.21 23.76
N PRO A 47 -12.15 8.33 24.30
CA PRO A 47 -13.59 8.49 24.49
C PRO A 47 -14.39 8.42 23.18
N ALA A 48 -13.91 9.08 22.12
CA ALA A 48 -14.59 9.01 20.81
C ALA A 48 -14.46 7.62 20.19
N PHE A 49 -13.32 6.95 20.38
CA PHE A 49 -13.18 5.57 19.95
C PHE A 49 -14.18 4.65 20.65
N LYS A 50 -14.36 4.78 21.98
CA LYS A 50 -15.36 3.99 22.71
C LYS A 50 -16.80 4.24 22.22
N GLN A 51 -17.10 5.47 21.80
CA GLN A 51 -18.45 5.86 21.36
C GLN A 51 -18.73 5.51 19.90
N TYR A 52 -17.75 5.68 19.00
CA TYR A 52 -17.95 5.59 17.55
C TYR A 52 -17.10 4.51 16.86
N GLY A 53 -16.13 3.91 17.55
CA GLY A 53 -15.20 2.94 16.98
C GLY A 53 -15.87 1.67 16.46
N SER A 54 -16.93 1.20 17.12
CA SER A 54 -17.73 0.06 16.63
C SER A 54 -18.41 0.35 15.27
N ASN A 55 -18.60 1.62 14.93
CA ASN A 55 -19.21 2.04 13.66
C ASN A 55 -18.17 2.39 12.58
N ALA A 56 -16.89 2.09 12.82
CA ALA A 56 -15.83 2.31 11.84
C ALA A 56 -16.13 1.58 10.53
N LYS A 57 -15.97 2.31 9.43
CA LYS A 57 -16.16 1.80 8.06
C LYS A 57 -14.82 1.59 7.36
N VAL A 58 -13.84 2.44 7.66
CA VAL A 58 -12.47 2.33 7.12
C VAL A 58 -11.49 2.59 8.25
N VAL A 59 -10.53 1.68 8.39
CA VAL A 59 -9.46 1.76 9.39
C VAL A 59 -8.15 2.10 8.68
N HIS A 60 -7.49 3.14 9.16
CA HIS A 60 -6.21 3.59 8.66
C HIS A 60 -5.09 3.26 9.67
N PHE A 61 -4.24 2.29 9.30
CA PHE A 61 -3.03 1.94 10.06
C PHE A 61 -1.92 2.98 9.82
N LEU A 62 -2.08 4.13 10.46
CA LEU A 62 -1.05 5.16 10.56
C LEU A 62 0.12 4.68 11.41
N GLY A 63 1.26 5.38 11.33
CA GLY A 63 2.47 5.03 12.06
C GLY A 63 3.50 4.27 11.23
N LYS A 64 4.65 4.01 11.86
CA LYS A 64 5.81 3.38 11.23
C LYS A 64 5.59 1.88 11.05
N THR A 65 5.03 1.23 12.06
CA THR A 65 4.76 -0.20 12.05
C THR A 65 3.47 -0.47 11.29
N LYS A 66 3.54 -1.33 10.28
CA LYS A 66 2.40 -1.67 9.42
C LYS A 66 1.84 -3.04 9.78
N PRO A 67 0.58 -3.36 9.40
CA PRO A 67 -0.02 -4.65 9.75
C PRO A 67 0.83 -5.86 9.33
N TRP A 68 1.41 -5.80 8.13
CA TRP A 68 2.29 -6.85 7.59
C TRP A 68 3.66 -6.96 8.27
N SER A 69 4.02 -6.02 9.15
CA SER A 69 5.26 -6.08 9.93
C SER A 69 5.16 -6.99 11.17
N TYR A 70 3.95 -7.43 11.52
CA TYR A 70 3.72 -8.35 12.64
C TYR A 70 3.76 -9.81 12.18
N THR A 71 3.87 -10.73 13.13
CA THR A 71 3.72 -12.17 12.88
C THR A 71 2.33 -12.61 13.28
N TYR A 72 1.67 -13.42 12.47
CA TYR A 72 0.34 -13.96 12.76
C TYR A 72 0.37 -15.47 12.90
N ASP A 73 -0.18 -15.96 14.01
CA ASP A 73 -0.47 -17.38 14.21
C ASP A 73 -1.93 -17.65 13.82
N PRO A 74 -2.18 -18.32 12.68
CA PRO A 74 -3.54 -18.63 12.23
C PRO A 74 -4.24 -19.67 13.10
N ASN A 75 -3.50 -20.55 13.79
CA ASN A 75 -4.08 -21.59 14.65
C ASN A 75 -4.64 -20.98 15.93
N GLN A 76 -3.88 -20.07 16.54
CA GLN A 76 -4.28 -19.38 17.76
C GLN A 76 -5.09 -18.11 17.49
N ARG A 77 -5.16 -17.65 16.23
CA ARG A 77 -5.69 -16.34 15.83
C ARG A 77 -5.08 -15.22 16.67
N ARG A 78 -3.76 -15.20 16.78
CA ARG A 78 -3.03 -14.19 17.56
C ARG A 78 -1.94 -13.53 16.73
N VAL A 79 -1.82 -12.23 16.93
CA VAL A 79 -0.74 -11.43 16.37
C VAL A 79 0.37 -11.32 17.41
N GLN A 80 1.59 -11.66 17.03
CA GLN A 80 2.81 -11.58 17.85
C GLN A 80 3.71 -10.45 17.33
N GLY A 81 4.26 -9.64 18.23
CA GLY A 81 5.10 -8.48 17.94
C GLY A 81 5.16 -7.52 19.13
N ASP A 82 5.76 -6.34 18.96
CA ASP A 82 5.87 -5.36 20.05
C ASP A 82 4.47 -4.97 20.59
N VAL A 83 4.23 -5.41 21.83
CA VAL A 83 2.90 -5.50 22.45
C VAL A 83 2.36 -4.10 22.79
N GLN A 84 3.23 -3.10 22.93
CA GLN A 84 2.83 -1.73 23.25
C GLN A 84 2.04 -1.06 22.11
N GLU A 85 2.40 -1.35 20.85
CA GLU A 85 1.72 -0.75 19.70
C GLU A 85 0.48 -1.58 19.29
N ALA A 86 0.57 -2.92 19.39
CA ALA A 86 -0.55 -3.82 19.10
C ALA A 86 -1.74 -3.62 20.06
N SER A 87 -1.49 -3.31 21.33
CA SER A 87 -2.54 -3.01 22.33
C SER A 87 -3.31 -1.72 22.06
N SER A 88 -2.80 -0.84 21.19
CA SER A 88 -3.51 0.35 20.72
C SER A 88 -4.50 0.06 19.58
N HIS A 89 -4.61 -1.20 19.11
CA HIS A 89 -5.45 -1.62 17.99
C HIS A 89 -6.45 -2.70 18.47
N PRO A 90 -7.74 -2.37 18.71
CA PRO A 90 -8.68 -3.15 19.52
C PRO A 90 -9.38 -4.21 18.66
N GLY A 91 -8.61 -5.00 17.92
CA GLY A 91 -9.11 -6.08 17.06
C GLY A 91 -8.91 -5.85 15.57
N TYR A 92 -8.78 -4.61 15.09
CA TYR A 92 -8.62 -4.37 13.64
C TYR A 92 -7.36 -5.00 13.05
N LEU A 93 -6.27 -5.04 13.81
CA LEU A 93 -5.04 -5.70 13.37
C LEU A 93 -5.26 -7.21 13.20
N LEU A 94 -6.05 -7.82 14.10
CA LEU A 94 -6.41 -9.22 14.01
C LEU A 94 -7.33 -9.49 12.81
N GLU A 95 -8.32 -8.63 12.56
CA GLU A 95 -9.20 -8.75 11.39
C GLU A 95 -8.43 -8.59 10.07
N TRP A 96 -7.50 -7.64 10.00
CA TRP A 96 -6.63 -7.47 8.83
C TRP A 96 -5.85 -8.76 8.53
N TRP A 97 -5.24 -9.37 9.54
CA TRP A 97 -4.50 -10.62 9.40
C TRP A 97 -5.40 -11.80 9.06
N SER A 98 -6.60 -11.86 9.64
CA SER A 98 -7.59 -12.88 9.31
C SER A 98 -7.98 -12.82 7.84
N LEU A 99 -8.27 -11.61 7.30
CA LEU A 99 -8.61 -11.41 5.90
C LEU A 99 -7.43 -11.67 4.96
N TYR A 100 -6.25 -11.18 5.31
CA TYR A 100 -5.04 -11.42 4.54
C TYR A 100 -4.74 -12.92 4.43
N SER A 101 -4.84 -13.64 5.54
CA SER A 101 -4.55 -15.07 5.58
C SER A 101 -5.61 -15.92 4.86
N SER A 102 -6.88 -15.54 4.93
CA SER A 102 -7.97 -16.30 4.31
C SER A 102 -8.14 -16.00 2.82
N CYS A 103 -7.86 -14.78 2.38
CA CYS A 103 -8.16 -14.34 1.01
C CYS A 103 -6.92 -14.07 0.18
N VAL A 104 -5.85 -13.49 0.75
CA VAL A 104 -4.70 -13.02 -0.02
C VAL A 104 -3.60 -14.07 -0.10
N LEU A 105 -3.29 -14.75 1.01
CA LEU A 105 -2.26 -15.81 1.03
C LEU A 105 -2.53 -16.94 0.03
N PRO A 106 -3.76 -17.50 -0.08
CA PRO A 106 -4.03 -18.56 -1.05
C PRO A 106 -3.83 -18.09 -2.50
N LEU A 107 -4.25 -16.85 -2.81
CA LEU A 107 -4.06 -16.26 -4.14
C LEU A 107 -2.59 -16.06 -4.47
N LYS A 108 -1.80 -15.61 -3.49
CA LYS A 108 -0.36 -15.44 -3.66
C LYS A 108 0.33 -16.78 -3.92
N GLN A 109 -0.02 -17.81 -3.16
CA GLN A 109 0.53 -19.17 -3.34
C GLN A 109 0.16 -19.75 -4.71
N GLN A 110 -1.06 -19.52 -5.19
CA GLN A 110 -1.49 -19.95 -6.52
C GLN A 110 -0.70 -19.25 -7.63
N GLN A 111 -0.42 -17.95 -7.48
CA GLN A 111 0.40 -17.20 -8.42
C GLN A 111 1.87 -17.67 -8.39
N GLU A 112 2.43 -17.91 -7.21
CA GLU A 112 3.80 -18.41 -7.06
C GLU A 112 3.97 -19.82 -7.67
N LEU A 113 2.92 -20.64 -7.67
CA LEU A 113 2.91 -21.94 -8.36
C LEU A 113 2.80 -21.79 -9.88
N ALA A 114 2.08 -20.78 -10.37
CA ALA A 114 1.93 -20.48 -11.79
C ALA A 114 3.18 -19.80 -12.41
N ASP A 115 3.94 -19.05 -11.61
CA ASP A 115 5.20 -18.40 -12.00
C ASP A 115 6.42 -19.32 -11.83
N GLN A 116 6.25 -20.58 -11.42
CA GLN A 116 7.35 -21.54 -11.48
C GLN A 116 7.71 -21.78 -12.95
N PRO A 117 8.98 -21.57 -13.36
CA PRO A 117 9.40 -21.88 -14.72
C PRO A 117 9.25 -23.38 -14.91
N SER A 118 8.23 -23.79 -15.65
CA SER A 118 8.22 -25.10 -16.28
C SER A 118 9.53 -25.23 -17.04
N GLU A 119 10.37 -26.20 -16.66
CA GLU A 119 11.56 -26.63 -17.41
C GLU A 119 11.17 -27.23 -18.76
N PHE A 120 10.48 -26.46 -19.60
CA PHE A 120 10.35 -26.73 -21.01
C PHE A 120 11.47 -25.97 -21.70
N THR A 121 12.57 -26.67 -21.91
CA THR A 121 13.63 -26.28 -22.83
C THR A 121 13.02 -26.17 -24.23
N VAL A 122 12.51 -25.00 -24.60
CA VAL A 122 12.25 -24.66 -25.99
C VAL A 122 13.59 -24.21 -26.58
N GLN A 123 14.21 -25.12 -27.32
CA GLN A 123 15.27 -24.78 -28.26
C GLN A 123 14.62 -23.95 -29.39
N GLU A 124 14.67 -22.63 -29.29
CA GLU A 124 14.50 -21.78 -30.47
C GLU A 124 15.86 -21.17 -30.82
N GLU A 125 16.48 -21.78 -31.84
CA GLU A 125 17.53 -21.18 -32.64
C GLU A 125 17.02 -19.89 -33.28
N PHE A 126 17.52 -18.72 -32.88
CA PHE A 126 17.55 -17.56 -33.76
C PHE A 126 18.89 -16.84 -33.64
N GLN A 127 19.63 -16.88 -34.76
CA GLN A 127 20.94 -16.26 -34.92
C GLN A 127 20.86 -14.72 -34.95
N PRO A 128 21.92 -14.02 -34.55
CA PRO A 128 21.90 -12.59 -34.22
C PRO A 128 22.34 -11.70 -35.39
N GLN A 129 21.67 -10.56 -35.59
CA GLN A 129 22.21 -9.42 -36.32
C GLN A 129 21.91 -8.10 -35.59
N ALA A 130 22.95 -7.27 -35.46
CA ALA A 130 23.15 -6.23 -34.45
C ALA A 130 22.99 -4.79 -34.95
N LEU A 131 22.81 -3.83 -34.02
CA LEU A 131 23.54 -2.53 -33.89
C LEU A 131 23.06 -1.76 -32.61
N PRO A 132 23.84 -0.78 -32.06
CA PRO A 132 24.35 -0.83 -30.70
C PRO A 132 23.78 0.26 -29.78
N GLY A 133 23.34 -0.12 -28.57
CA GLY A 133 22.99 0.85 -27.53
C GLY A 133 22.15 0.25 -26.41
N LEU A 134 22.83 -0.41 -25.47
CA LEU A 134 22.31 -1.11 -24.28
C LEU A 134 21.30 -2.26 -24.54
N PRO A 135 21.45 -3.42 -23.88
CA PRO A 135 20.36 -4.39 -23.84
C PRO A 135 19.13 -3.72 -23.20
N PRO A 136 17.91 -3.88 -23.75
CA PRO A 136 16.71 -3.48 -23.06
C PRO A 136 16.71 -4.20 -21.71
N LEU A 137 16.59 -3.44 -20.62
CA LEU A 137 16.55 -4.00 -19.27
C LEU A 137 15.49 -5.10 -19.24
N SER A 138 15.86 -6.26 -18.72
CA SER A 138 14.91 -7.35 -18.57
C SER A 138 13.74 -6.90 -17.69
N SER A 139 12.56 -7.49 -17.90
CA SER A 139 11.38 -7.20 -17.08
C SER A 139 11.65 -7.38 -15.58
N ALA A 140 12.52 -8.33 -15.22
CA ALA A 140 12.97 -8.62 -13.87
C ALA A 140 13.83 -7.47 -13.29
N GLU A 141 14.84 -7.00 -14.02
CA GLU A 141 15.67 -5.87 -13.59
C GLU A 141 14.86 -4.58 -13.47
N ARG A 142 13.89 -4.38 -14.36
CA ARG A 142 12.97 -3.24 -14.29
C ARG A 142 12.12 -3.31 -13.02
N LYS A 143 11.52 -4.46 -12.72
CA LYS A 143 10.75 -4.67 -11.47
C LYS A 143 11.61 -4.38 -10.24
N GLN A 144 12.85 -4.86 -10.22
CA GLN A 144 13.76 -4.60 -9.10
C GLN A 144 14.06 -3.10 -8.93
N ARG A 145 14.26 -2.36 -10.02
CA ARG A 145 14.46 -0.90 -9.95
C ARG A 145 13.23 -0.16 -9.43
N TRP A 146 12.03 -0.60 -9.82
CA TRP A 146 10.77 -0.09 -9.26
C TRP A 146 10.68 -0.31 -7.75
N GLU A 147 11.00 -1.52 -7.28
CA GLU A 147 10.99 -1.87 -5.85
C GLU A 147 12.02 -1.07 -5.04
N GLN A 148 13.11 -0.65 -5.68
CA GLN A 148 14.16 0.19 -5.10
C GLN A 148 13.91 1.71 -5.27
N GLY A 149 12.79 2.11 -5.87
CA GLY A 149 12.43 3.52 -6.09
C GLY A 149 13.20 4.21 -7.21
N GLN A 150 13.89 3.47 -8.06
CA GLN A 150 14.67 3.95 -9.21
C GLN A 150 13.92 3.72 -10.54
N ALA A 151 12.61 3.94 -10.54
CA ALA A 151 11.80 3.81 -11.76
C ALA A 151 12.16 4.91 -12.79
N ASP A 152 12.13 4.56 -14.07
CA ASP A 152 12.48 5.48 -15.17
C ASP A 152 11.27 6.30 -15.64
N TYR A 153 10.89 7.29 -14.83
CA TYR A 153 9.69 8.12 -15.05
C TYR A 153 9.71 8.93 -16.36
N MET A 154 10.88 9.12 -16.99
CA MET A 154 11.04 9.89 -18.24
C MET A 154 11.19 9.00 -19.48
N GLY A 155 11.25 7.68 -19.31
CA GLY A 155 11.45 6.74 -20.40
C GLY A 155 10.45 5.59 -20.36
N MET A 156 10.95 4.38 -20.11
CA MET A 156 10.14 3.17 -20.23
C MET A 156 9.03 3.06 -19.17
N ASP A 157 9.17 3.76 -18.04
CA ASP A 157 8.20 3.80 -16.95
C ASP A 157 7.44 5.13 -16.90
N SER A 158 7.42 5.87 -18.02
CA SER A 158 6.67 7.10 -18.14
C SER A 158 5.17 6.88 -17.96
N PHE A 159 4.49 7.94 -17.53
CA PHE A 159 3.04 7.94 -17.34
C PHE A 159 2.30 7.47 -18.60
N ASP A 160 2.69 8.00 -19.77
CA ASP A 160 2.07 7.65 -21.06
C ASP A 160 2.16 6.14 -21.36
N ASN A 161 3.29 5.51 -21.01
CA ASN A 161 3.50 4.08 -21.21
C ASN A 161 2.66 3.24 -20.23
N ILE A 162 2.55 3.69 -18.98
CA ILE A 162 1.72 3.04 -17.95
C ILE A 162 0.24 3.15 -18.33
N GLU A 163 -0.22 4.33 -18.71
CA GLU A 163 -1.60 4.59 -19.13
C GLU A 163 -1.98 3.75 -20.36
N LYS A 164 -1.09 3.68 -21.36
CA LYS A 164 -1.29 2.85 -22.55
C LYS A 164 -1.41 1.35 -22.19
N LYS A 165 -0.59 0.87 -21.25
CA LYS A 165 -0.63 -0.53 -20.80
C LYS A 165 -1.92 -0.84 -20.03
N LEU A 166 -2.35 0.05 -19.14
CA LEU A 166 -3.62 -0.09 -18.41
C LEU A 166 -4.81 -0.08 -19.36
N SER A 167 -4.80 0.82 -20.34
CA SER A 167 -5.85 0.91 -21.36
C SER A 167 -5.95 -0.34 -22.24
N ALA A 168 -4.83 -1.00 -22.52
CA ALA A 168 -4.79 -2.26 -23.26
C ALA A 168 -5.31 -3.45 -22.44
N PHE A 169 -5.06 -3.46 -21.12
CA PHE A 169 -5.54 -4.51 -20.20
C PHE A 169 -7.02 -4.38 -19.82
N LEU A 170 -7.62 -3.19 -19.94
CA LEU A 170 -9.00 -2.89 -19.54
C LEU A 170 -10.00 -2.94 -20.71
N LYS A 171 -9.67 -3.64 -21.79
CA LYS A 171 -10.59 -4.01 -22.89
C LYS A 171 -11.11 -5.42 -22.70
#